data_AF-A0A8E0WP64-F1
#
_entry.id   AF-A0A8E0WP64-F1
#
_cell.length_a   1.000
_cell.length_b   1.000
_cell.length_c   1.000
_cell.angle_alpha   90.00
_cell.angle_beta   90.00
_cell.angle_gamma   90.00
#
_symmetry.space_group_name_H-M   'P 1'
#
loop_
_entity.id
_entity.type
_entity.pdbx_description
1 polymer ?
#
loop_
_entity_poly.entity_id
_entity_poly.type
_entity_poly.pdbx_seq_one_letter_code
_entity_poly.pdbx_strand_id
1 'polypeptide(L)'
;MALRSYGADSTFFHAIAQGRTEALSHNPNFGTFSSGARAKRDAIDAVFSMSRLLSAQTLWSGHGHGWGVRGALEGAPASFVGLHYRYPGYISTSTERSWCDAFLDKRSRNQSRPTMLEFRLPAGSPAIDMHDGAAQGEFEILLPRDTLFSITDAQMLPGDLLQLILEPCEAPV
;
A
#
# COMPACT_ATOMS: atom_id res chain seq x y z
N MET A 1 -7.74 15.12 11.82
CA MET A 1 -8.87 15.09 10.86
C MET A 1 -8.51 14.38 9.55
N ALA A 2 -7.35 14.63 8.93
CA ALA A 2 -6.96 14.00 7.65
C ALA A 2 -6.84 12.45 7.71
N LEU A 3 -6.17 11.91 8.75
CA LEU A 3 -6.03 10.46 8.94
C LEU A 3 -7.39 9.76 9.17
N ARG A 4 -8.31 10.41 9.91
CA ARG A 4 -9.70 9.95 10.06
C ARG A 4 -10.45 9.90 8.72
N SER A 5 -10.20 10.85 7.83
CA SER A 5 -10.78 10.85 6.48
C SER A 5 -10.17 9.78 5.57
N TYR A 6 -8.89 9.43 5.74
CA TYR A 6 -8.28 8.32 4.99
C TYR A 6 -8.87 6.98 5.41
N GLY A 7 -8.98 6.72 6.72
CA GLY A 7 -9.60 5.47 7.22
C GLY A 7 -11.06 5.28 6.79
N ALA A 8 -11.79 6.37 6.53
CA ALA A 8 -13.16 6.32 6.03
C ALA A 8 -13.27 6.09 4.50
N ASP A 9 -12.27 6.48 3.72
CA ASP A 9 -12.34 6.59 2.24
C ASP A 9 -11.09 5.99 1.52
N SER A 10 -10.40 5.00 2.09
CA SER A 10 -9.15 4.45 1.50
C SER A 10 -9.33 3.99 0.02
N THR A 11 -10.47 3.39 -0.31
CA THR A 11 -10.82 2.94 -1.68
C THR A 11 -10.85 4.10 -2.70
N PHE A 12 -11.20 5.30 -2.25
CA PHE A 12 -11.29 6.51 -3.09
C PHE A 12 -9.90 7.04 -3.48
N PHE A 13 -8.95 7.04 -2.55
CA PHE A 13 -7.59 7.51 -2.81
C PHE A 13 -6.87 6.57 -3.79
N HIS A 14 -7.12 5.26 -3.67
CA HIS A 14 -6.65 4.26 -4.63
C HIS A 14 -7.27 4.46 -6.04
N ALA A 15 -8.56 4.79 -6.14
CA ALA A 15 -9.23 4.97 -7.43
C ALA A 15 -8.74 6.19 -8.23
N ILE A 16 -8.40 7.29 -7.55
CA ILE A 16 -7.80 8.49 -8.17
C ILE A 16 -6.36 8.19 -8.61
N ALA A 17 -5.57 7.51 -7.78
CA ALA A 17 -4.18 7.16 -8.09
C ALA A 17 -4.05 6.14 -9.24
N GLN A 18 -5.06 5.29 -9.44
CA GLN A 18 -5.11 4.28 -10.51
C GLN A 18 -5.64 4.81 -11.86
N GLY A 19 -5.73 6.13 -12.06
CA GLY A 19 -6.01 6.70 -13.38
C GLY A 19 -7.46 6.62 -13.85
N ARG A 20 -8.45 6.47 -12.94
CA ARG A 20 -9.88 6.61 -13.31
C ARG A 20 -10.31 8.07 -13.55
N THR A 21 -9.36 8.95 -13.83
CA THR A 21 -9.49 10.39 -13.90
C THR A 21 -10.35 10.84 -15.08
N GLU A 22 -10.30 10.16 -16.23
CA GLU A 22 -11.09 10.52 -17.43
C GLU A 22 -12.56 10.13 -17.32
N ALA A 23 -12.88 8.93 -16.81
CA ALA A 23 -14.27 8.51 -16.63
C ALA A 23 -15.01 9.36 -15.57
N LEU A 24 -14.27 9.91 -14.61
CA LEU A 24 -14.79 10.74 -13.53
C LEU A 24 -14.80 12.24 -13.86
N SER A 25 -13.99 12.70 -14.83
CA SER A 25 -13.86 14.13 -15.15
C SER A 25 -15.12 14.75 -15.76
N HIS A 26 -16.00 13.92 -16.32
CA HIS A 26 -17.31 14.36 -16.84
C HIS A 26 -18.36 14.60 -15.75
N ASN A 27 -18.08 14.26 -14.49
CA ASN A 27 -19.00 14.56 -13.39
C ASN A 27 -18.92 16.05 -13.00
N PRO A 28 -20.05 16.78 -12.89
CA PRO A 28 -20.04 18.20 -12.57
C PRO A 28 -19.41 18.53 -11.22
N ASN A 29 -19.36 17.58 -10.28
CA ASN A 29 -18.73 17.76 -8.97
C ASN A 29 -17.25 17.35 -8.94
N PHE A 30 -16.69 16.88 -10.07
CA PHE A 30 -15.32 16.38 -10.13
C PHE A 30 -14.27 17.43 -9.75
N GLY A 31 -14.45 18.69 -10.15
CA GLY A 31 -13.53 19.78 -9.81
C GLY A 31 -13.41 20.00 -8.30
N THR A 32 -14.54 20.16 -7.61
CA THR A 32 -14.62 20.32 -6.14
C THR A 32 -14.06 19.10 -5.42
N PHE A 33 -14.45 17.91 -5.87
CA PHE A 33 -13.97 16.63 -5.38
C PHE A 33 -12.44 16.51 -5.48
N SER A 34 -11.88 16.81 -6.65
CA SER A 34 -10.46 16.65 -6.95
C SER A 34 -9.61 17.62 -6.13
N SER A 35 -10.10 18.84 -5.93
CA SER A 35 -9.44 19.83 -5.07
C SER A 35 -9.49 19.45 -3.59
N GLY A 36 -10.61 18.92 -3.09
CA GLY A 36 -10.71 18.39 -1.74
C GLY A 36 -9.78 17.19 -1.51
N ALA A 37 -9.68 16.29 -2.48
CA ALA A 37 -8.77 15.15 -2.44
C ALA A 37 -7.29 15.58 -2.42
N ARG A 38 -6.91 16.57 -3.25
CA ARG A 38 -5.55 17.14 -3.25
C ARG A 38 -5.18 17.77 -1.92
N ALA A 39 -6.06 18.59 -1.34
CA ALA A 39 -5.81 19.22 -0.05
C ALA A 39 -5.61 18.18 1.07
N LYS A 40 -6.40 17.09 1.07
CA LYS A 40 -6.24 15.97 2.01
C LYS A 40 -4.93 15.22 1.80
N ARG A 41 -4.57 14.92 0.55
CA ARG A 41 -3.29 14.30 0.19
C ARG A 41 -2.12 15.15 0.69
N ASP A 42 -2.11 16.43 0.37
CA ASP A 42 -1.01 17.33 0.76
C ASP A 42 -0.89 17.43 2.29
N ALA A 43 -2.02 17.41 3.00
CA ALA A 43 -2.01 17.36 4.47
C ALA A 43 -1.45 16.03 5.02
N ILE A 44 -1.74 14.89 4.39
CA ILE A 44 -1.16 13.59 4.78
C ILE A 44 0.34 13.55 4.45
N ASP A 45 0.74 14.01 3.26
CA ASP A 45 2.14 14.12 2.84
C ASP A 45 2.96 15.00 3.81
N ALA A 46 2.37 16.08 4.33
CA ALA A 46 3.00 16.92 5.34
C ALA A 46 3.27 16.16 6.66
N VAL A 47 2.40 15.24 7.08
CA VAL A 47 2.64 14.41 8.28
C VAL A 47 3.83 13.47 8.08
N PHE A 48 3.99 12.93 6.87
CA PHE A 48 5.18 12.13 6.52
C PHE A 48 6.49 12.92 6.59
N SER A 49 6.48 14.25 6.66
CA SER A 49 7.71 15.02 6.89
C SER A 49 8.23 14.90 8.32
N MET A 50 7.36 14.60 9.29
CA MET A 50 7.69 14.60 10.73
C MET A 50 7.57 13.21 11.39
N SER A 51 6.89 12.26 10.75
CA SER A 51 6.63 10.93 11.33
C SER A 51 7.58 9.86 10.77
N ARG A 52 8.17 9.05 11.66
CA ARG A 52 9.20 8.05 11.36
C ARG A 52 9.03 6.82 12.24
N LEU A 53 9.41 5.65 11.71
CA LEU A 53 9.58 4.46 12.54
C LEU A 53 10.70 4.66 13.55
N LEU A 54 10.44 4.34 14.82
CA LEU A 54 11.42 4.47 15.90
C LEU A 54 12.42 3.29 15.94
N SER A 55 12.01 2.13 15.44
CA SER A 55 12.83 0.93 15.35
C SER A 55 12.64 0.28 13.98
N ALA A 56 13.59 -0.58 13.60
CA ALA A 56 13.39 -1.44 12.44
C ALA A 56 12.17 -2.33 12.67
N GLN A 57 11.36 -2.52 11.63
CA GLN A 57 10.10 -3.23 11.74
C GLN A 57 9.72 -3.88 10.41
N THR A 58 9.11 -5.06 10.51
CA THR A 58 8.45 -5.71 9.37
C THR A 58 6.97 -5.34 9.37
N LEU A 59 6.48 -4.87 8.22
CA LEU A 59 5.08 -4.55 7.99
C LEU A 59 4.52 -5.42 6.86
N TRP A 60 3.22 -5.71 6.94
CA TRP A 60 2.55 -6.64 6.04
C TRP A 60 1.42 -5.94 5.29
N SER A 61 1.20 -6.28 4.02
CA SER A 61 0.03 -5.82 3.26
C SER A 61 -0.55 -6.96 2.43
N GLY A 62 -1.78 -7.36 2.76
CA GLY A 62 -2.51 -8.45 2.11
C GLY A 62 -3.42 -7.94 0.98
N HIS A 63 -3.20 -8.44 -0.25
CA HIS A 63 -3.98 -8.09 -1.42
C HIS A 63 -4.76 -9.29 -1.97
N GLY A 64 -6.01 -9.47 -1.54
CA GLY A 64 -6.81 -10.66 -1.89
C GLY A 64 -7.06 -10.86 -3.39
N HIS A 65 -7.28 -9.79 -4.15
CA HIS A 65 -7.35 -9.87 -5.62
C HIS A 65 -5.96 -9.91 -6.26
N GLY A 66 -4.99 -9.25 -5.63
CA GLY A 66 -3.58 -9.09 -6.00
C GLY A 66 -3.25 -8.51 -7.38
N TRP A 67 -4.22 -8.33 -8.29
CA TRP A 67 -4.00 -7.75 -9.63
C TRP A 67 -3.27 -6.40 -9.63
N GLY A 68 -3.58 -5.52 -8.68
CA GLY A 68 -2.92 -4.21 -8.55
C GLY A 68 -1.45 -4.28 -8.11
N VAL A 69 -1.00 -5.43 -7.59
CA VAL A 69 0.38 -5.67 -7.12
C VAL A 69 1.12 -6.59 -8.08
N ARG A 70 0.52 -7.74 -8.42
CA ARG A 70 1.08 -8.68 -9.39
C ARG A 70 1.17 -8.06 -10.78
N GLY A 71 0.23 -7.20 -11.19
CA GLY A 71 0.26 -6.54 -12.50
C GLY A 71 0.57 -7.52 -13.64
N ALA A 72 1.63 -7.24 -14.38
CA ALA A 72 2.17 -8.08 -15.46
C ALA A 72 3.26 -9.07 -15.01
N LEU A 73 3.48 -9.26 -13.70
CA LEU A 73 4.41 -10.27 -13.20
C LEU A 73 3.91 -11.67 -13.57
N GLU A 74 4.68 -12.33 -14.41
CA GLU A 74 4.47 -13.68 -14.91
C GLU A 74 5.77 -14.47 -14.78
N GLY A 75 5.66 -15.78 -14.51
CA GLY A 75 6.83 -16.66 -14.34
C GLY A 75 7.13 -17.01 -12.88
N ALA A 76 8.35 -17.52 -12.66
CA ALA A 76 8.78 -18.03 -11.37
C ALA A 76 9.13 -16.87 -10.40
N PRO A 77 8.80 -16.95 -9.11
CA PRO A 77 9.09 -15.88 -8.15
C PRO A 77 10.56 -15.42 -8.14
N ALA A 78 11.50 -16.33 -8.32
CA ALA A 78 12.92 -16.03 -8.37
C ALA A 78 13.30 -14.98 -9.44
N SER A 79 12.56 -14.88 -10.55
CA SER A 79 12.82 -13.86 -11.57
C SER A 79 12.36 -12.45 -11.18
N PHE A 80 11.63 -12.30 -10.07
CA PHE A 80 11.18 -11.00 -9.58
C PHE A 80 12.19 -10.34 -8.64
N VAL A 81 13.14 -11.10 -8.10
CA VAL A 81 14.20 -10.59 -7.23
C VAL A 81 15.07 -9.60 -8.02
N GLY A 82 15.32 -8.43 -7.42
CA GLY A 82 16.02 -7.32 -8.06
C GLY A 82 15.13 -6.37 -8.88
N LEU A 83 13.86 -6.71 -9.11
CA LEU A 83 12.91 -5.74 -9.65
C LEU A 83 12.53 -4.70 -8.59
N HIS A 84 12.05 -3.55 -9.07
CA HIS A 84 11.56 -2.49 -8.19
C HIS A 84 10.04 -2.44 -8.15
N TYR A 85 9.50 -2.22 -6.95
CA TYR A 85 8.09 -1.99 -6.68
C TYR A 85 7.87 -0.52 -6.29
N ARG A 86 6.90 0.12 -6.94
CA ARG A 86 6.45 1.48 -6.61
C ARG A 86 4.94 1.56 -6.72
N TYR A 87 4.31 2.13 -5.69
CA TYR A 87 2.86 2.35 -5.67
C TYR A 87 2.55 3.85 -5.61
N PRO A 88 1.73 4.39 -6.54
CA PRO A 88 1.44 5.84 -6.60
C PRO A 88 0.50 6.34 -5.49
N GLY A 89 -0.13 5.43 -4.73
CA GLY A 89 -0.94 5.76 -3.56
C GLY A 89 -0.21 5.45 -2.26
N TYR A 90 -0.81 5.83 -1.13
CA TYR A 90 -0.34 5.36 0.19
C TYR A 90 -0.50 3.84 0.30
N ILE A 91 0.38 3.20 1.05
CA ILE A 91 0.34 1.75 1.26
C ILE A 91 -0.13 1.51 2.69
N SER A 92 -1.35 0.95 2.83
CA SER A 92 -1.86 0.48 4.11
C SER A 92 -1.16 -0.83 4.47
N THR A 93 -0.56 -0.88 5.65
CA THR A 93 0.17 -2.04 6.15
C THR A 93 -0.20 -2.32 7.60
N SER A 94 0.06 -3.53 8.08
CA SER A 94 -0.15 -3.93 9.47
C SER A 94 1.15 -4.43 10.07
N THR A 95 1.34 -4.21 11.37
CA THR A 95 2.43 -4.85 12.13
C THR A 95 2.17 -6.35 12.37
N GLU A 96 0.92 -6.80 12.17
CA GLU A 96 0.50 -8.18 12.39
C GLU A 96 0.17 -8.89 11.07
N ARG A 97 0.94 -9.93 10.74
CA ARG A 97 0.70 -10.75 9.55
C ARG A 97 -0.69 -11.41 9.55
N SER A 98 -1.14 -11.89 10.71
CA SER A 98 -2.43 -12.57 10.88
C SER A 98 -3.61 -11.74 10.41
N TRP A 99 -3.55 -10.41 10.57
CA TRP A 99 -4.57 -9.50 10.04
C TRP A 99 -4.60 -9.53 8.51
N CYS A 100 -3.44 -9.48 7.85
CA CYS A 100 -3.35 -9.58 6.40
C CYS A 100 -3.81 -10.94 5.87
N ASP A 101 -3.49 -12.04 6.56
CA ASP A 101 -3.97 -13.38 6.20
C ASP A 101 -5.50 -13.44 6.23
N ALA A 102 -6.14 -12.89 7.28
CA ALA A 102 -7.60 -12.82 7.35
C ALA A 102 -8.23 -11.97 6.22
N PHE A 103 -7.53 -10.93 5.74
CA PHE A 103 -7.96 -10.14 4.58
C PHE A 103 -7.82 -10.91 3.26
N LEU A 104 -6.74 -11.68 3.10
CA LEU A 104 -6.51 -12.53 1.94
C LEU A 104 -7.58 -13.62 1.85
N ASP A 105 -7.87 -14.30 2.95
CA ASP A 105 -8.87 -15.36 3.02
C ASP A 105 -10.26 -14.86 2.63
N LYS A 106 -10.70 -13.73 3.21
CA LYS A 106 -12.03 -13.14 2.94
C LYS A 106 -12.20 -12.63 1.50
N ARG A 107 -11.10 -12.25 0.83
CA ARG A 107 -11.15 -11.53 -0.46
C ARG A 107 -10.59 -12.33 -1.64
N SER A 108 -10.02 -13.50 -1.39
CA SER A 108 -9.74 -14.47 -2.45
C SER A 108 -11.06 -14.93 -3.07
N ARG A 109 -11.16 -14.91 -4.39
CA ARG A 109 -12.36 -15.26 -5.17
C ARG A 109 -11.92 -16.05 -6.39
N ASN A 110 -12.86 -16.65 -7.12
CA ASN A 110 -12.55 -17.25 -8.42
C ASN A 110 -11.79 -16.22 -9.29
N GLN A 111 -10.63 -16.62 -9.80
CA GLN A 111 -9.71 -15.80 -10.60
C GLN A 111 -8.96 -14.70 -9.82
N SER A 112 -8.90 -14.75 -8.48
CA SER A 112 -7.96 -13.89 -7.73
C SER A 112 -6.52 -14.39 -7.87
N ARG A 113 -5.56 -13.46 -7.85
CA ARG A 113 -4.13 -13.76 -7.79
C ARG A 113 -3.59 -13.21 -6.46
N PRO A 114 -3.88 -13.83 -5.31
CA PRO A 114 -3.60 -13.24 -4.01
C PRO A 114 -2.10 -12.96 -3.83
N THR A 115 -1.80 -11.80 -3.25
CA THR A 115 -0.41 -11.36 -3.03
C THR A 115 -0.23 -10.82 -1.61
N MET A 116 0.83 -11.25 -0.94
CA MET A 116 1.31 -10.69 0.31
C MET A 116 2.56 -9.85 0.05
N LEU A 117 2.57 -8.62 0.55
CA LEU A 117 3.77 -7.78 0.59
C LEU A 117 4.32 -7.78 2.01
N GLU A 118 5.61 -8.08 2.15
CA GLU A 118 6.37 -7.98 3.40
C GLU A 118 7.38 -6.83 3.25
N PHE A 119 7.16 -5.73 3.94
CA PHE A 119 8.07 -4.58 3.95
C PHE A 119 9.02 -4.70 5.13
N ARG A 120 10.32 -4.79 4.86
CA ARG A 120 11.38 -4.77 5.87
C ARG A 120 11.95 -3.36 5.94
N LEU A 121 11.52 -2.61 6.95
CA LEU A 121 11.84 -1.19 7.06
C LEU A 121 12.87 -0.95 8.16
N PRO A 122 13.97 -0.21 7.89
CA PRO A 122 14.88 0.22 8.93
C PRO A 122 14.23 1.30 9.82
N ALA A 123 14.81 1.49 11.01
CA ALA A 123 14.51 2.64 11.85
C ALA A 123 14.74 3.94 11.07
N GLY A 124 13.90 4.96 11.30
CA GLY A 124 13.95 6.21 10.57
C GLY A 124 13.27 6.17 9.20
N SER A 125 12.61 5.08 8.81
CA SER A 125 11.77 5.06 7.60
C SER A 125 10.53 5.96 7.81
N PRO A 126 10.13 6.76 6.80
CA PRO A 126 8.87 7.49 6.82
C PRO A 126 7.66 6.54 6.93
N ALA A 127 6.86 6.73 7.96
CA ALA A 127 5.66 5.95 8.23
C ALA A 127 4.73 6.76 9.16
N ILE A 128 3.43 6.50 9.13
CA ILE A 128 2.46 7.08 10.06
C ILE A 128 1.77 5.94 10.80
N ASP A 129 1.80 5.98 12.14
CA ASP A 129 0.95 5.11 12.95
C ASP A 129 -0.49 5.62 12.94
N MET A 130 -1.42 4.81 12.44
CA MET A 130 -2.82 5.19 12.31
C MET A 130 -3.62 4.98 13.61
N HIS A 131 -3.03 4.41 14.67
CA HIS A 131 -3.65 4.29 15.99
C HIS A 131 -3.99 5.65 16.57
N ASP A 132 -3.09 6.62 16.39
CA ASP A 132 -3.27 8.02 16.81
C ASP A 132 -4.42 8.71 16.05
N GLY A 133 -4.83 8.13 14.91
CA GLY A 133 -5.88 8.63 14.03
C GLY A 133 -7.31 8.27 14.45
N ALA A 134 -7.53 7.34 15.39
CA ALA A 134 -8.82 6.73 15.74
C ALA A 134 -9.31 5.56 14.85
N ALA A 135 -8.44 4.97 14.01
CA ALA A 135 -8.70 3.67 13.41
C ALA A 135 -8.38 2.58 14.45
N GLN A 136 -9.40 2.04 15.12
CA GLN A 136 -9.20 1.01 16.14
C GLN A 136 -9.18 -0.39 15.49
N GLY A 137 -8.08 -1.12 15.66
CA GLY A 137 -8.04 -2.58 15.56
C GLY A 137 -7.16 -3.20 14.47
N GLU A 138 -6.70 -2.45 13.48
CA GLU A 138 -5.97 -3.03 12.31
C GLU A 138 -4.44 -3.04 12.44
N PHE A 139 -3.89 -2.55 13.57
CA PHE A 139 -2.44 -2.37 13.74
C PHE A 139 -1.79 -1.60 12.57
N GLU A 140 -2.56 -0.65 12.01
CA GLU A 140 -2.25 -0.03 10.72
C GLU A 140 -1.10 0.97 10.83
N ILE A 141 -0.08 0.74 10.02
CA ILE A 141 0.97 1.69 9.70
C ILE A 141 0.82 2.07 8.23
N LEU A 142 0.77 3.37 7.95
CA LEU A 142 0.65 3.89 6.60
C LEU A 142 2.03 4.25 6.06
N LEU A 143 2.37 3.75 4.87
CA LEU A 143 3.60 4.12 4.16
C LEU A 143 3.32 5.21 3.09
N PRO A 144 4.30 6.07 2.80
CA PRO A 144 4.10 7.15 1.86
C PRO A 144 3.89 6.63 0.45
N ARG A 145 3.13 7.42 -0.32
CA ARG A 145 2.99 7.22 -1.75
C ARG A 145 4.33 7.37 -2.46
N ASP A 146 4.43 6.79 -3.65
CA ASP A 146 5.59 6.92 -4.53
C ASP A 146 6.90 6.38 -3.95
N THR A 147 6.85 5.66 -2.83
CA THR A 147 8.02 5.01 -2.24
C THR A 147 8.49 3.87 -3.13
N LEU A 148 9.80 3.84 -3.38
CA LEU A 148 10.45 2.80 -4.16
C LEU A 148 11.00 1.72 -3.22
N PHE A 149 10.73 0.46 -3.59
CA PHE A 149 11.24 -0.70 -2.89
C PHE A 149 11.90 -1.65 -3.88
N SER A 150 12.95 -2.34 -3.45
CA SER A 150 13.52 -3.47 -4.17
C SER A 150 12.88 -4.77 -3.68
N ILE A 151 12.55 -5.66 -4.61
CA ILE A 151 12.16 -7.03 -4.28
C ILE A 151 13.44 -7.80 -3.95
N THR A 152 13.65 -8.08 -2.67
CA THR A 152 14.86 -8.80 -2.19
C THR A 152 14.66 -10.30 -2.14
N ASP A 153 13.41 -10.74 -2.04
CA ASP A 153 13.03 -12.15 -2.11
C ASP A 153 11.58 -12.28 -2.58
N ALA A 154 11.25 -13.44 -3.16
CA ALA A 154 9.92 -13.74 -3.66
C ALA A 154 9.65 -15.24 -3.67
N GLN A 155 8.46 -15.65 -3.23
CA GLN A 155 8.09 -17.06 -3.16
C GLN A 155 6.60 -17.30 -3.40
N MET A 156 6.28 -18.50 -3.88
CA MET A 156 4.91 -19.01 -3.90
C MET A 156 4.63 -19.77 -2.61
N LEU A 157 3.63 -19.31 -1.86
CA LEU A 157 3.07 -20.00 -0.70
C LEU A 157 1.87 -20.88 -1.10
N PRO A 158 1.40 -21.77 -0.22
CA PRO A 158 0.19 -22.55 -0.47
C PRO A 158 -1.01 -21.69 -0.91
N GLY A 159 -1.81 -22.19 -1.84
CA GLY A 159 -2.99 -21.48 -2.35
C GLY A 159 -2.72 -20.45 -3.46
N ASP A 160 -1.61 -20.58 -4.20
CA ASP A 160 -1.15 -19.59 -5.21
C ASP A 160 -0.97 -18.17 -4.64
N LEU A 161 -0.60 -18.08 -3.35
CA LEU A 161 -0.27 -16.82 -2.71
C LEU A 161 1.17 -16.44 -3.07
N LEU A 162 1.34 -15.39 -3.86
CA LEU A 162 2.67 -14.80 -4.08
C LEU A 162 3.04 -13.96 -2.86
N GLN A 163 4.19 -14.21 -2.27
CA GLN A 163 4.80 -13.32 -1.29
C GLN A 163 5.98 -12.59 -1.93
N LEU A 164 6.04 -11.27 -1.76
CA LEU A 164 7.17 -10.43 -2.12
C LEU A 164 7.74 -9.78 -0.87
N ILE A 165 9.07 -9.88 -0.70
CA ILE A 165 9.81 -9.19 0.35
C ILE A 165 10.42 -7.93 -0.24
N LEU A 166 10.12 -6.81 0.40
CA LEU A 166 10.37 -5.47 -0.09
C LEU A 166 11.25 -4.69 0.91
N GLU A 167 12.34 -4.12 0.43
CA GLU A 167 13.23 -3.25 1.21
C GLU A 167 13.34 -1.87 0.53
N PRO A 168 13.41 -0.77 1.29
CA PRO A 168 13.57 0.56 0.72
C PRO A 168 14.82 0.63 -0.16
N CYS A 169 14.72 1.29 -1.31
CA CYS A 169 15.86 1.54 -2.17
C CYS A 169 15.80 2.95 -2.78
N GLU A 170 16.94 3.44 -3.26
CA GLU A 170 17.01 4.67 -4.03
C GLU A 170 16.71 4.38 -5.50
N ALA A 171 16.12 5.36 -6.19
CA ALA A 171 15.98 5.25 -7.63
C ALA A 171 17.38 5.18 -8.28
N PRO A 172 17.62 4.28 -9.25
CA PRO A 172 18.86 4.30 -9.99
C PRO A 172 19.02 5.68 -10.67
N VAL A 173 20.16 6.32 -10.40
CA VAL A 173 20.56 7.61 -10.98
C VAL A 173 20.81 7.48 -12.47
#